data_AF-A0A661CFW4-F1
#
_entry.id   AF-A0A661CFW4-F1
#
_cell.length_a   1.000
_cell.length_b   1.000
_cell.length_c   1.000
_cell.angle_alpha   90.00
_cell.angle_beta   90.00
_cell.angle_gamma   90.00
#
_symmetry.space_group_name_H-M   'P 1'
#
loop_
_entity.id
_entity.type
_entity.pdbx_description
1 polymer ?
#
loop_
_entity_poly.entity_id
_entity_poly.type
_entity_poly.pdbx_seq_one_letter_code
_entity_poly.pdbx_strand_id
1 'polypeptide(L)'
;ALNISQPCEDFCYISPEDVELWLPDGEQAGWFSIQNTATQEKTRFKWPASKNKLAWPLKRMELTGGEYLVTIGGNENRVVVHELPADEQDVVRWMKNNGCKQQAKMLDAI
;
A
#
# COMPACT_ATOMS: atom_id res chain seq x y z
N ALA A 1 -2.30 -0.20 -7.20
CA ALA A 1 -2.77 0.61 -6.05
C ALA A 1 -2.97 -0.33 -4.87
N LEU A 2 -2.49 0.06 -3.69
CA LEU A 2 -2.64 -0.65 -2.42
C LEU A 2 -4.04 -0.37 -1.86
N ASN A 3 -4.84 -1.40 -1.63
CA ASN A 3 -6.12 -1.23 -0.98
C ASN A 3 -5.92 -1.17 0.54
N ILE A 4 -6.32 -0.05 1.15
CA ILE A 4 -6.13 0.17 2.59
C ILE A 4 -7.36 -0.15 3.43
N SER A 5 -8.47 -0.54 2.82
CA SER A 5 -9.68 -0.96 3.54
C SER A 5 -9.68 -2.46 3.87
N GLN A 6 -8.83 -3.26 3.23
CA GLN A 6 -8.72 -4.69 3.49
C GLN A 6 -7.68 -4.94 4.60
N PRO A 7 -8.03 -5.72 5.65
CA PRO A 7 -7.06 -6.14 6.64
C PRO A 7 -6.10 -7.18 6.06
N CYS A 8 -4.83 -7.10 6.44
CA CYS A 8 -3.77 -8.06 6.11
C CYS A 8 -3.51 -8.20 4.60
N GLU A 9 -3.52 -7.08 3.87
CA GLU A 9 -3.17 -7.07 2.45
C GLU A 9 -1.65 -7.12 2.24
N ASP A 10 -1.18 -8.08 1.45
CA ASP A 10 0.17 -8.09 0.88
C ASP A 10 0.16 -7.29 -0.43
N PHE A 11 1.03 -6.28 -0.51
CA PHE A 11 1.17 -5.42 -1.68
C PHE A 11 2.61 -5.33 -2.15
N CYS A 12 2.87 -5.75 -3.38
CA CYS A 12 4.19 -5.67 -3.98
C CYS A 12 4.28 -4.42 -4.86
N TYR A 13 5.40 -3.71 -4.81
CA TYR A 13 5.66 -2.58 -5.69
C TYR A 13 7.07 -2.65 -6.28
N ILE A 14 7.24 -2.04 -7.45
CA ILE A 14 8.55 -1.89 -8.07
C ILE A 14 9.02 -0.49 -7.77
N SER A 15 10.19 -0.31 -7.15
CA SER A 15 10.77 1.03 -7.01
C SER A 15 11.31 1.48 -8.38
N PRO A 16 11.06 2.72 -8.85
CA PRO A 16 10.49 3.87 -8.13
C PRO A 16 9.01 4.16 -8.47
N GLU A 17 8.16 3.15 -8.70
CA GLU A 17 6.75 3.37 -9.06
C GLU A 17 6.00 4.20 -8.01
N ASP A 18 5.17 5.13 -8.50
CA ASP A 18 4.25 5.88 -7.67
C ASP A 18 3.14 4.96 -7.14
N VAL A 19 3.28 4.54 -5.88
CA VAL A 19 2.26 3.74 -5.21
C VAL A 19 1.06 4.62 -4.88
N GLU A 20 -0.10 4.26 -5.43
CA GLU A 20 -1.39 4.82 -5.03
C GLU A 20 -2.03 3.98 -3.92
N LEU A 21 -2.52 4.66 -2.89
CA LEU A 21 -3.50 4.14 -1.94
C LEU A 21 -4.88 4.16 -2.60
N TRP A 22 -5.66 3.11 -2.41
CA TRP A 22 -7.03 3.00 -2.87
C TRP A 22 -7.97 2.68 -1.71
N LEU A 23 -9.12 3.34 -1.72
CA LEU A 23 -10.21 3.19 -0.78
C LEU A 23 -11.51 2.99 -1.60
N PRO A 24 -12.25 1.89 -1.42
CA PRO A 24 -13.50 1.66 -2.15
C PRO A 24 -14.54 2.77 -1.87
N ASP A 25 -15.37 3.06 -2.88
CA ASP A 25 -16.38 4.12 -2.78
C ASP A 25 -17.33 3.88 -1.60
N GLY A 26 -17.55 4.91 -0.78
CA GLY A 26 -18.43 4.86 0.40
C GLY A 26 -17.71 4.89 1.74
N GLU A 27 -16.38 4.76 1.77
CA GLU A 27 -15.58 4.98 2.99
C GLU A 27 -15.20 6.46 3.17
N GLN A 28 -15.32 6.93 4.41
CA GLN A 28 -15.55 8.32 4.76
C GLN A 28 -14.36 9.25 4.46
N ALA A 29 -14.67 10.40 3.84
CA ALA A 29 -13.80 11.56 3.86
C ALA A 29 -13.38 11.88 5.30
N GLY A 30 -12.09 12.08 5.57
CA GLY A 30 -11.67 12.21 6.97
C GLY A 30 -10.17 12.29 7.19
N TRP A 31 -9.79 12.13 8.45
CA TRP A 31 -8.39 12.03 8.85
C TRP A 31 -7.94 10.58 8.83
N PHE A 32 -6.79 10.36 8.19
CA PHE A 32 -6.15 9.07 8.02
C PHE A 32 -4.76 9.16 8.63
N SER A 33 -4.26 8.06 9.17
CA SER A 33 -2.85 7.94 9.50
C SER A 33 -2.25 6.66 8.97
N ILE A 34 -0.98 6.73 8.60
CA ILE A 34 -0.15 5.59 8.24
C ILE A 34 1.00 5.58 9.22
N GLN A 35 1.29 4.42 9.79
CA GLN A 35 2.41 4.21 10.70
C GLN A 35 3.26 3.05 10.18
N ASN A 36 4.56 3.27 9.98
CA ASN A 36 5.51 2.20 9.73
C ASN A 36 5.80 1.49 11.07
N THR A 37 5.59 0.19 11.16
CA THR A 37 5.71 -0.54 12.44
C THR A 37 7.16 -0.81 12.84
N ALA A 38 8.09 -0.81 11.88
CA ALA A 38 9.52 -0.97 12.16
C ALA A 38 10.14 0.32 12.72
N THR A 39 9.88 1.45 12.07
CA THR A 39 10.46 2.75 12.47
C THR A 39 9.63 3.51 13.49
N GLN A 40 8.36 3.09 13.69
CA GLN A 40 7.34 3.82 14.46
C GLN A 40 7.02 5.21 13.90
N GLU A 41 7.51 5.55 12.70
CA GLU A 41 7.17 6.80 12.03
C GLU A 41 5.68 6.80 11.69
N LYS A 42 5.00 7.91 12.00
CA LYS A 42 3.57 8.07 11.76
C LYS A 42 3.28 9.37 11.05
N THR A 43 2.56 9.27 9.93
CA THR A 43 2.08 10.43 9.18
C THR A 43 0.56 10.48 9.23
N ARG A 44 0.01 11.70 9.28
CA ARG A 44 -1.44 11.94 9.29
C ARG A 44 -1.81 12.90 8.18
N PHE A 45 -2.85 12.58 7.42
CA PHE A 45 -3.33 13.40 6.31
C PHE A 45 -4.84 13.31 6.16
N LYS A 46 -5.40 14.25 5.39
CA LYS A 46 -6.83 14.31 5.12
C LYS A 46 -7.13 13.62 3.79
N TRP A 47 -8.06 12.68 3.79
CA TRP A 47 -8.57 12.04 2.58
C TRP A 47 -9.74 12.85 2.01
N PRO A 48 -9.66 13.34 0.76
CA PRO A 48 -10.73 14.12 0.14
C PRO A 48 -11.99 13.29 -0.14
N ALA A 49 -13.17 13.85 0.09
CA ALA A 49 -14.46 13.15 -0.06
C ALA A 49 -14.78 12.64 -1.47
N SER A 50 -14.16 13.25 -2.49
CA SER A 50 -14.41 12.93 -3.90
C SER A 50 -13.32 12.05 -4.53
N LYS A 51 -12.36 11.56 -3.73
CA LYS A 51 -11.27 10.72 -4.23
C LYS A 51 -11.36 9.34 -3.61
N ASN A 52 -11.31 8.32 -4.45
CA ASN A 52 -11.12 6.93 -4.04
C ASN A 52 -9.64 6.52 -4.07
N LYS A 53 -8.77 7.38 -4.61
CA LYS A 53 -7.32 7.14 -4.66
C LYS A 53 -6.52 8.35 -4.21
N LEU A 54 -5.38 8.08 -3.58
CA LEU A 54 -4.36 9.07 -3.24
C LEU A 54 -2.97 8.49 -3.46
N ALA A 55 -2.04 9.30 -3.94
CA ALA A 55 -0.64 8.89 -3.95
C ALA A 55 -0.14 8.67 -2.51
N TRP A 56 0.78 7.71 -2.35
CA TRP A 56 1.51 7.53 -1.10
C TRP A 56 2.18 8.86 -0.70
N PRO A 57 2.13 9.25 0.58
CA PRO A 57 2.64 10.55 1.02
C PRO A 57 4.18 10.58 1.11
N LEU A 58 4.89 10.33 0.00
CA LEU A 58 6.36 10.21 -0.08
C LEU A 58 7.12 11.39 0.54
N LYS A 59 6.55 12.61 0.49
CA LYS A 59 7.15 13.80 1.13
C LYS A 59 7.15 13.75 2.67
N ARG A 60 6.42 12.81 3.27
CA ARG A 60 6.22 12.69 4.72
C ARG A 60 6.58 11.32 5.28
N MET A 61 6.68 10.30 4.45
CA MET A 61 7.02 8.94 4.82
C MET A 61 7.51 8.23 3.57
N GLU A 62 8.76 7.78 3.60
CA GLU A 62 9.32 6.94 2.56
C GLU A 62 8.57 5.60 2.52
N LEU A 63 8.24 5.14 1.31
CA LEU A 63 7.69 3.79 1.15
C LEU A 63 8.85 2.82 1.06
N THR A 64 8.96 1.95 2.07
CA THR A 64 9.94 0.85 2.12
C THR A 64 9.21 -0.47 2.33
N GLY A 65 9.83 -1.57 1.91
CA GLY A 65 9.36 -2.91 2.26
C GLY A 65 9.21 -3.08 3.77
N GLY A 66 8.04 -3.54 4.21
CA GLY A 66 7.72 -3.69 5.63
C GLY A 66 6.24 -3.60 5.91
N GLU A 67 5.93 -3.47 7.19
CA GLU A 67 4.55 -3.45 7.66
C GLU A 67 4.10 -2.06 8.08
N TYR A 68 2.85 -1.76 7.76
CA TYR A 68 2.22 -0.49 8.08
C TYR A 68 0.86 -0.70 8.74
N LEU A 69 0.55 0.18 9.68
CA LEU A 69 -0.78 0.32 10.27
C LEU A 69 -1.44 1.54 9.65
N VAL A 70 -2.59 1.32 9.01
CA VAL A 70 -3.42 2.36 8.41
C VAL A 70 -4.65 2.56 9.27
N THR A 71 -4.82 3.76 9.82
CA THR A 71 -5.99 4.11 10.62
C THR A 71 -6.98 4.92 9.80
N ILE A 72 -8.21 4.42 9.66
CA ILE A 72 -9.31 4.97 8.88
C ILE A 72 -10.53 5.10 9.78
N GLY A 73 -10.99 6.33 10.08
CA GLY A 73 -12.17 6.53 10.92
C GLY A 73 -12.06 5.93 12.33
N GLY A 74 -10.84 5.69 12.83
CA GLY A 74 -10.57 5.02 14.11
C GLY A 74 -10.37 3.50 14.00
N ASN A 75 -10.69 2.88 12.87
CA ASN A 75 -10.37 1.49 12.59
C ASN A 75 -8.93 1.38 12.13
N GLU A 76 -8.21 0.37 12.60
CA GLU A 76 -6.81 0.11 12.23
C GLU A 76 -6.73 -1.15 11.35
N ASN A 77 -6.14 -0.98 10.17
CA ASN A 77 -5.86 -2.05 9.22
C ASN A 77 -4.35 -2.24 9.11
N ARG A 78 -3.91 -3.50 9.15
CA ARG A 78 -2.52 -3.88 8.90
C ARG A 78 -2.32 -4.17 7.43
N VAL A 79 -1.29 -3.60 6.82
CA VAL A 79 -0.88 -3.87 5.44
C VAL A 79 0.61 -4.20 5.41
N VAL A 80 0.99 -5.15 4.56
CA VAL A 80 2.38 -5.56 4.36
C VAL A 80 2.77 -5.16 2.94
N VAL A 81 3.84 -4.40 2.84
CA VAL A 81 4.37 -3.92 1.56
C VAL A 81 5.68 -4.63 1.28
N HIS A 82 5.84 -5.15 0.07
CA HIS A 82 7.06 -5.80 -0.40
C HIS A 82 7.68 -5.00 -1.54
N GLU A 83 8.91 -4.54 -1.34
CA GLU A 83 9.66 -3.86 -2.39
C GLU A 83 10.35 -4.88 -3.29
N LEU A 84 10.06 -4.85 -4.58
CA LEU A 84 10.74 -5.69 -5.57
C LEU A 84 12.21 -5.24 -5.70
N PRO A 85 13.18 -6.16 -5.59
CA PRO A 85 14.58 -5.87 -5.91
C PRO A 85 14.73 -5.45 -7.38
N ALA A 86 15.57 -4.45 -7.63
CA ALA A 86 15.76 -3.89 -8.98
C ALA A 86 16.38 -4.90 -9.98
N ASP A 87 17.05 -5.93 -9.50
CA ASP A 87 17.71 -6.98 -10.28
C ASP A 87 16.86 -8.25 -10.43
N GLU A 88 15.62 -8.26 -9.93
CA GLU A 88 14.73 -9.42 -10.03
C GLU A 88 14.30 -9.67 -11.49
N GLN A 89 14.66 -10.85 -11.99
CA GLN A 89 14.39 -11.23 -13.39
C GLN A 89 13.02 -11.86 -13.58
N ASP A 90 12.45 -12.45 -12.53
CA ASP A 90 11.15 -13.12 -12.55
C ASP A 90 10.19 -12.47 -11.56
N VAL A 91 9.76 -11.25 -11.92
CA VAL A 91 8.84 -10.41 -11.13
C VAL A 91 7.57 -11.15 -10.77
N VAL A 92 7.00 -11.91 -11.72
CA VAL A 92 5.75 -12.67 -11.51
C VAL A 92 5.94 -13.75 -10.45
N ARG A 93 7.03 -14.52 -10.52
CA ARG A 93 7.34 -15.55 -9.53
C ARG A 93 7.67 -14.94 -8.17
N TRP A 94 8.42 -13.84 -8.15
CA TRP A 94 8.74 -13.13 -6.91
C TRP A 94 7.47 -12.63 -6.21
N MET A 95 6.55 -12.00 -6.94
CA MET A 95 5.26 -11.55 -6.40
C MET A 95 4.41 -12.73 -5.89
N LYS A 96 4.38 -13.86 -6.62
CA LYS A 96 3.67 -15.08 -6.17
C LYS A 96 4.24 -15.61 -4.84
N ASN A 97 5.55 -15.55 -4.65
CA ASN A 97 6.24 -16.02 -3.45
C ASN A 97 6.03 -15.08 -2.24
N ASN A 98 5.84 -13.78 -2.47
CA ASN A 98 5.63 -12.76 -1.43
C ASN A 98 4.15 -12.42 -1.19
N GLY A 99 3.22 -13.32 -1.52
CA GLY A 99 1.79 -13.14 -1.18
C GLY A 99 0.97 -12.32 -2.19
N CYS A 100 1.62 -11.56 -3.07
CA CYS A 100 1.01 -10.68 -4.08
C CYS A 100 0.45 -11.42 -5.31
N LYS A 101 -0.25 -12.54 -5.09
CA LYS A 101 -0.73 -13.45 -6.16
C LYS A 101 -1.68 -12.77 -7.15
N GLN A 102 -2.52 -11.85 -6.68
CA GLN A 102 -3.44 -11.13 -7.56
C GLN A 102 -2.69 -10.16 -8.47
N GLN A 103 -1.72 -9.42 -7.94
CA GLN A 103 -0.86 -8.55 -8.73
C GLN A 103 -0.04 -9.36 -9.74
N ALA A 104 0.52 -10.49 -9.32
CA ALA A 104 1.25 -11.39 -10.20
C ALA A 104 0.38 -11.89 -11.36
N LYS A 105 -0.87 -12.28 -11.10
CA LYS A 105 -1.82 -12.70 -12.15
C LYS A 105 -2.15 -11.59 -13.13
N MET A 106 -2.25 -10.35 -12.67
CA MET A 106 -2.52 -9.20 -13.55
C MET A 106 -1.35 -8.92 -14.48
N LEU A 107 -0.10 -9.12 -14.03
CA LEU A 107 1.10 -9.00 -14.86
C LEU A 107 1.24 -10.15 -15.86
N ASP A 108 0.89 -11.38 -15.46
CA ASP A 108 0.95 -12.60 -16.28
C ASP A 108 -0.10 -12.62 -17.42
N ALA A 109 -1.11 -11.74 -17.34
CA ALA A 109 -2.22 -11.65 -18.29
C ALA A 109 -2.01 -10.63 -19.43
N ILE A 110 -0.83 -10.00 -19.49
CA ILE A 110 -0.41 -9.01 -20.49
C ILE A 110 0.57 -9.68 -21.46
#